data_AF-A0A530CF62-F1
#
_entry.id   AF-A0A530CF62-F1
#
_cell.length_a   1.000
_cell.length_b   1.000
_cell.length_c   1.000
_cell.angle_alpha   90.00
_cell.angle_beta   90.00
_cell.angle_gamma   90.00
#
_symmetry.space_group_name_H-M   'P 1'
#
loop_
_entity.id
_entity.type
_entity.pdbx_description
1 polymer ?
#
loop_
_entity_poly.entity_id
_entity_poly.type
_entity_poly.pdbx_seq_one_letter_code
_entity_poly.pdbx_strand_id
1 'polypeptide(L)'
;MSSGARSSKASRVLRRRRDMANERRVLDSLDLLPEDCQDDVIWALARLNERTRTQSDILFELNDRLAVKGQGPISRSAFSRRSVRLKRRADRLTERDAIYAGIVDKITPDKMGDQDLVLGELLKTLIDELIDEAKTAEDVKELASAFRQTVSAQHVSANLKAKANAAAEAKMEKAVKAATGEIGKAGHKVNPEEVLAMIRKAYRGE
;
A
#
# COMPACT_ATOMS: atom_id res chain seq x y z
N MET A 1 -8.09 -61.35 17.36
CA MET A 1 -7.00 -60.42 16.95
C MET A 1 -7.65 -59.25 16.21
N SER A 2 -7.87 -58.11 16.87
CA SER A 2 -8.46 -56.92 16.25
C SER A 2 -7.40 -55.81 16.28
N SER A 3 -6.83 -55.51 15.12
CA SER A 3 -5.80 -54.49 14.95
C SER A 3 -6.46 -53.16 14.56
N GLY A 4 -6.60 -52.27 15.54
CA GLY A 4 -7.05 -50.90 15.32
C GLY A 4 -5.94 -50.06 14.68
N ALA A 5 -6.14 -49.67 13.42
CA ALA A 5 -5.27 -48.73 12.74
C ALA A 5 -5.39 -47.33 13.35
N ARG A 6 -4.48 -46.98 14.27
CA ARG A 6 -4.33 -45.63 14.80
C ARG A 6 -3.75 -44.72 13.72
N SER A 7 -4.58 -43.83 13.16
CA SER A 7 -4.13 -42.73 12.29
C SER A 7 -3.11 -41.86 13.03
N SER A 8 -1.85 -41.89 12.59
CA SER A 8 -0.74 -41.10 13.14
C SER A 8 -0.96 -39.58 12.94
N LYS A 9 -0.45 -38.77 13.88
CA LYS A 9 -0.37 -37.30 13.76
C LYS A 9 0.28 -36.86 12.45
N ALA A 10 1.27 -37.61 11.97
CA ALA A 10 1.95 -37.36 10.69
C ALA A 10 0.99 -37.49 9.49
N SER A 11 0.10 -38.48 9.51
CA SER A 11 -0.93 -38.70 8.49
C SER A 11 -1.95 -37.56 8.44
N ARG A 12 -2.23 -36.95 9.60
CA ARG A 12 -3.17 -35.81 9.74
C ARG A 12 -2.56 -34.50 9.25
N VAL A 13 -1.27 -34.29 9.48
CA VAL A 13 -0.50 -33.13 9.00
C VAL A 13 -0.25 -33.19 7.50
N LEU A 14 0.04 -34.38 6.95
CA LEU A 14 0.19 -34.58 5.50
C LEU A 14 -1.12 -34.39 4.73
N ARG A 15 -2.28 -34.76 5.31
CA ARG A 15 -3.60 -34.41 4.74
C ARG A 15 -3.82 -32.90 4.72
N ARG A 16 -3.58 -32.20 5.84
CA ARG A 16 -3.72 -30.73 5.91
C ARG A 16 -2.82 -29.99 4.90
N ARG A 17 -1.58 -30.45 4.69
CA ARG A 17 -0.68 -29.82 3.70
C ARG A 17 -1.09 -30.09 2.26
N ARG A 18 -1.71 -31.25 1.97
CA ARG A 18 -2.25 -31.56 0.64
C ARG A 18 -3.54 -30.78 0.34
N ASP A 19 -4.35 -30.49 1.36
CA ASP A 19 -5.55 -29.65 1.22
C ASP A 19 -5.21 -28.16 1.00
N MET A 20 -4.17 -27.64 1.67
CA MET A 20 -3.68 -26.26 1.50
C MET A 20 -3.05 -25.98 0.13
N ALA A 21 -2.51 -26.99 -0.55
CA ALA A 21 -1.90 -26.87 -1.88
C ALA A 21 -2.91 -27.00 -3.03
N ASN A 22 -4.17 -27.33 -2.74
CA ASN A 22 -5.25 -27.48 -3.71
C ASN A 22 -6.46 -26.58 -3.36
N GLU A 23 -6.21 -25.44 -2.70
CA GLU A 23 -7.10 -24.28 -2.84
C GLU A 23 -6.99 -23.75 -4.27
N ARG A 24 -7.51 -24.52 -5.24
CA ARG A 24 -8.06 -23.93 -6.45
C ARG A 24 -9.09 -22.94 -5.94
N ARG A 25 -8.76 -21.64 -5.94
CA ARG A 25 -9.77 -20.59 -5.92
C ARG A 25 -10.70 -20.93 -7.08
N VAL A 26 -11.80 -21.59 -6.79
CA VAL A 26 -12.88 -21.78 -7.74
C VAL A 26 -13.30 -20.36 -8.05
N LEU A 27 -12.95 -19.90 -9.26
CA LEU A 27 -13.39 -18.62 -9.75
C LEU A 27 -14.91 -18.60 -9.59
N ASP A 28 -15.42 -17.58 -8.91
CA ASP A 28 -16.85 -17.44 -8.73
C ASP A 28 -17.48 -17.23 -10.13
N SER A 29 -18.75 -17.60 -10.31
CA SER A 29 -19.55 -17.19 -11.48
C SER A 29 -19.33 -15.73 -11.92
N LEU A 30 -19.07 -14.81 -10.98
CA LEU A 30 -18.71 -13.41 -11.28
C LEU A 30 -17.34 -13.25 -11.93
N ASP A 31 -16.36 -14.04 -11.51
CA ASP A 31 -14.97 -14.00 -11.99
C ASP A 31 -14.80 -14.76 -13.32
N LEU A 32 -15.81 -15.53 -13.72
CA LEU A 32 -15.87 -16.26 -15.00
C LEU A 32 -16.59 -15.50 -16.12
N LEU A 33 -17.13 -14.31 -15.82
CA LEU A 33 -17.79 -13.49 -16.82
C LEU A 33 -16.79 -13.01 -17.88
N PRO A 34 -17.17 -12.99 -19.17
CA PRO A 34 -16.32 -12.50 -20.24
C PRO A 34 -16.02 -11.00 -20.10
N GLU A 35 -15.01 -10.52 -20.84
CA GLU A 35 -14.50 -9.16 -20.74
C GLU A 35 -15.57 -8.10 -21.06
N ASP A 36 -16.45 -8.38 -22.03
CA ASP A 36 -17.58 -7.55 -22.42
C ASP A 36 -18.61 -7.33 -21.29
N CYS A 37 -18.61 -8.17 -20.25
CA CYS A 37 -19.49 -8.06 -19.09
C CYS A 37 -18.85 -7.33 -17.91
N GLN A 38 -17.55 -7.00 -17.98
CA GLN A 38 -16.82 -6.41 -16.85
C GLN A 38 -17.34 -5.01 -16.49
N ASP A 39 -17.82 -4.24 -17.45
CA ASP A 39 -18.41 -2.92 -17.19
C ASP A 39 -19.64 -3.00 -16.28
N ASP A 40 -20.48 -4.02 -16.45
CA ASP A 40 -21.66 -4.22 -15.59
C ASP A 40 -21.26 -4.72 -14.20
N VAL A 41 -20.22 -5.54 -14.11
CA VAL A 41 -19.63 -5.94 -12.83
C VAL A 41 -19.07 -4.72 -12.09
N ILE A 42 -18.33 -3.85 -12.79
CA ILE A 42 -17.80 -2.59 -12.24
C ILE A 42 -18.94 -1.69 -11.76
N TRP A 43 -19.99 -1.54 -12.57
CA TRP A 43 -21.19 -0.81 -12.18
C TRP A 43 -21.81 -1.35 -10.89
N ALA A 44 -21.99 -2.66 -10.78
CA ALA A 44 -22.58 -3.27 -9.59
C ALA A 44 -21.70 -3.07 -8.34
N LEU A 45 -20.37 -3.15 -8.49
CA LEU A 45 -19.42 -2.88 -7.41
C LEU A 45 -19.44 -1.40 -6.99
N ALA A 46 -19.56 -0.47 -7.93
CA ALA A 46 -19.71 0.94 -7.63
C ALA A 46 -20.99 1.22 -6.82
N ARG A 47 -22.13 0.64 -7.24
CA ARG A 47 -23.40 0.76 -6.50
C ARG A 47 -23.34 0.15 -5.09
N LEU A 48 -22.64 -0.96 -4.91
CA LEU A 48 -22.41 -1.54 -3.58
C LEU A 48 -21.59 -0.59 -2.68
N ASN A 49 -20.67 0.17 -3.25
CA ASN A 49 -19.82 1.11 -2.51
C ASN A 49 -20.56 2.41 -2.13
N GLU A 50 -21.49 2.88 -2.96
CA GLU A 50 -22.34 4.04 -2.67
C GLU A 50 -23.24 3.83 -1.44
N ARG A 51 -23.60 2.57 -1.13
CA ARG A 51 -24.45 2.20 0.03
C ARG A 51 -25.85 2.83 0.03
N THR A 52 -26.35 3.27 -1.13
CA THR A 52 -27.67 3.90 -1.30
C THR A 52 -28.76 2.93 -1.73
N ARG A 53 -28.39 1.74 -2.25
CA ARG A 53 -29.33 0.72 -2.75
C ARG A 53 -29.11 -0.61 -2.04
N THR A 54 -30.16 -1.44 -1.99
CA THR A 54 -30.02 -2.78 -1.42
C THR A 54 -29.22 -3.70 -2.34
N GLN A 55 -28.54 -4.68 -1.74
CA GLN A 55 -27.82 -5.69 -2.51
C GLN A 55 -28.73 -6.46 -3.48
N SER A 56 -29.99 -6.71 -3.08
CA SER A 56 -30.96 -7.43 -3.90
C SER A 56 -31.31 -6.65 -5.17
N ASP A 57 -31.54 -5.33 -5.05
CA ASP A 57 -31.89 -4.49 -6.21
C ASP A 57 -30.72 -4.36 -7.19
N ILE A 58 -29.50 -4.24 -6.67
CA ILE A 58 -28.29 -4.18 -7.49
C ILE A 58 -28.06 -5.50 -8.21
N LEU A 59 -28.27 -6.64 -7.53
CA LEU A 59 -28.13 -7.96 -8.14
C LEU A 59 -29.18 -8.20 -9.23
N PHE A 60 -30.41 -7.76 -8.99
CA PHE A 60 -31.49 -7.86 -9.96
C PHE A 60 -31.12 -7.14 -11.26
N GLU A 61 -30.73 -5.87 -11.18
CA GLU A 61 -30.35 -5.09 -12.35
C GLU A 61 -29.05 -5.58 -13.02
N LEU A 62 -28.09 -6.09 -12.23
CA LEU A 62 -26.89 -6.74 -12.79
C LEU A 62 -27.28 -7.94 -13.65
N ASN A 63 -28.18 -8.80 -13.18
CA ASN A 63 -28.63 -9.96 -13.94
C ASN A 63 -29.40 -9.58 -15.19
N ASP A 64 -30.19 -8.51 -15.17
CA ASP A 64 -30.86 -7.99 -16.37
C ASP A 64 -29.85 -7.52 -17.42
N ARG A 65 -28.80 -6.79 -17.01
CA ARG A 65 -27.72 -6.34 -17.90
C ARG A 65 -26.95 -7.51 -18.52
N LEU A 66 -26.64 -8.53 -17.70
CA LEU A 66 -25.97 -9.74 -18.15
C LEU A 66 -26.83 -10.55 -19.13
N ALA A 67 -28.15 -10.60 -18.91
CA ALA A 67 -29.08 -11.29 -19.80
C ALA A 67 -29.12 -10.66 -21.21
N VAL A 68 -29.06 -9.33 -21.31
CA VAL A 68 -28.95 -8.60 -22.60
C VAL A 68 -27.68 -9.02 -23.37
N LYS A 69 -26.61 -9.37 -22.65
CA LYS A 69 -25.33 -9.86 -23.20
C LYS A 69 -25.29 -11.39 -23.40
N GLY A 70 -26.43 -12.07 -23.23
CA GLY A 70 -26.54 -13.51 -23.38
C GLY A 70 -25.88 -14.33 -22.26
N GLN A 71 -25.58 -13.71 -21.11
CA GLN A 71 -24.98 -14.39 -19.96
C GLN A 71 -26.05 -14.84 -18.96
N GLY A 72 -25.74 -15.94 -18.25
CA GLY A 72 -26.59 -16.47 -17.19
C GLY A 72 -26.59 -15.60 -15.93
N PRO A 73 -27.61 -15.74 -15.06
CA PRO A 73 -27.72 -14.94 -13.85
C PRO A 73 -26.66 -15.31 -12.83
N ILE A 74 -26.16 -14.30 -12.13
CA ILE A 74 -25.34 -14.45 -10.94
C ILE A 74 -26.22 -14.81 -9.75
N SER A 75 -25.76 -15.81 -8.98
CA SER A 75 -26.44 -16.21 -7.75
C SER A 75 -26.29 -15.18 -6.63
N ARG A 76 -27.30 -15.10 -5.75
CA ARG A 76 -27.25 -14.26 -4.54
C ARG A 76 -26.05 -14.55 -3.66
N SER A 77 -25.70 -15.84 -3.50
CA SER A 77 -24.56 -16.26 -2.67
C SER A 77 -23.22 -15.79 -3.25
N ALA A 78 -23.05 -15.90 -4.57
CA ALA A 78 -21.87 -15.38 -5.27
C ALA A 78 -21.71 -13.87 -5.05
N PHE A 79 -22.78 -13.12 -5.30
CA PHE A 79 -22.79 -11.67 -5.16
C PHE A 79 -22.60 -11.21 -3.70
N SER A 80 -23.19 -11.93 -2.74
CA SER A 80 -23.01 -11.71 -1.30
C SER A 80 -21.56 -11.84 -0.87
N ARG A 81 -20.87 -12.92 -1.28
CA ARG A 81 -19.44 -13.11 -0.99
C ARG A 81 -18.60 -11.97 -1.56
N ARG A 82 -18.89 -11.50 -2.78
CA ARG A 82 -18.17 -10.38 -3.39
C ARG A 82 -18.38 -9.08 -2.61
N SER A 83 -19.62 -8.76 -2.24
CA SER A 83 -19.97 -7.57 -1.45
C SER A 83 -19.25 -7.54 -0.10
N VAL A 84 -19.24 -8.66 0.63
CA VAL A 84 -18.52 -8.78 1.91
C VAL A 84 -17.02 -8.54 1.73
N ARG A 85 -16.41 -9.10 0.68
CA ARG A 85 -14.98 -8.85 0.38
C ARG A 85 -14.72 -7.37 0.05
N LEU A 86 -15.61 -6.74 -0.71
CA LEU A 86 -15.51 -5.31 -1.04
C LEU A 86 -15.62 -4.45 0.21
N LYS A 87 -16.62 -4.70 1.05
CA LYS A 87 -16.80 -3.99 2.33
C LYS A 87 -15.56 -4.09 3.20
N ARG A 88 -14.99 -5.28 3.39
CA ARG A 88 -13.74 -5.45 4.15
C ARG A 88 -12.56 -4.65 3.57
N ARG A 89 -12.49 -4.46 2.25
CA ARG A 89 -11.46 -3.63 1.62
C ARG A 89 -11.72 -2.15 1.85
N ALA A 90 -12.97 -1.72 1.69
CA ALA A 90 -13.38 -0.34 1.94
C ALA A 90 -13.16 0.05 3.40
N ASP A 91 -13.56 -0.80 4.35
CA ASP A 91 -13.40 -0.56 5.79
C ASP A 91 -11.90 -0.44 6.14
N ARG A 92 -11.04 -1.30 5.61
CA ARG A 92 -9.57 -1.17 5.77
C ARG A 92 -9.01 0.11 5.16
N LEU A 93 -9.56 0.58 4.03
CA LEU A 93 -9.14 1.83 3.40
C LEU A 93 -9.53 3.02 4.29
N THR A 94 -10.74 3.01 4.83
CA THR A 94 -11.23 4.05 5.74
C THR A 94 -10.44 4.06 7.05
N GLU A 95 -10.15 2.91 7.64
CA GLU A 95 -9.31 2.78 8.83
C GLU A 95 -7.90 3.34 8.56
N ARG A 96 -7.33 2.97 7.42
CA ARG A 96 -6.05 3.50 6.96
C ARG A 96 -6.09 5.02 6.79
N ASP A 97 -7.11 5.55 6.13
CA ASP A 97 -7.27 6.98 5.91
C ASP A 97 -7.46 7.73 7.25
N ALA A 98 -8.14 7.12 8.23
CA ALA A 98 -8.27 7.66 9.58
C ALA A 98 -6.93 7.66 10.34
N ILE A 99 -6.12 6.60 10.22
CA ILE A 99 -4.75 6.54 10.78
C ILE A 99 -3.88 7.64 10.15
N TYR A 100 -3.97 7.84 8.83
CA TYR A 100 -3.18 8.83 8.13
C TYR A 100 -3.74 10.26 8.23
N ALA A 101 -5.00 10.48 8.60
CA ALA A 101 -5.59 11.82 8.70
C ALA A 101 -4.82 12.76 9.65
N GLY A 102 -4.12 12.23 10.66
CA GLY A 102 -3.22 13.00 11.53
C GLY A 102 -1.74 13.07 11.07
N ILE A 103 -1.41 12.37 9.98
CA ILE A 103 -0.05 12.24 9.42
C ILE A 103 0.05 12.98 8.08
N VAL A 104 -1.05 13.23 7.37
CA VAL A 104 -1.08 13.87 6.04
C VAL A 104 -0.34 15.21 5.98
N ASP A 105 -0.38 16.05 7.02
CA ASP A 105 0.38 17.32 7.09
C ASP A 105 1.91 17.14 7.21
N LYS A 106 2.34 15.92 7.58
CA LYS A 106 3.73 15.46 7.56
C LYS A 106 4.06 14.73 6.25
N ILE A 107 3.04 14.37 5.46
CA ILE A 107 3.13 13.72 4.15
C ILE A 107 2.96 14.76 3.03
N THR A 108 3.77 15.80 3.06
CA THR A 108 3.88 16.77 1.96
C THR A 108 5.12 16.48 1.09
N PRO A 109 5.14 16.85 -0.22
CA PRO A 109 6.25 16.55 -1.13
C PRO A 109 7.63 17.07 -0.65
N ASP A 110 7.63 18.17 0.09
CA ASP A 110 8.79 18.79 0.76
C ASP A 110 9.29 17.99 1.97
N LYS A 111 8.48 17.08 2.52
CA LYS A 111 8.78 16.25 3.68
C LYS A 111 8.89 14.77 3.37
N MET A 112 8.99 14.36 2.09
CA MET A 112 9.00 12.95 1.68
C MET A 112 10.00 12.07 2.43
N GLY A 113 11.19 12.58 2.75
CA GLY A 113 12.16 11.81 3.55
C GLY A 113 11.75 11.62 5.03
N ASP A 114 10.91 12.49 5.56
CA ASP A 114 10.38 12.39 6.93
C ASP A 114 9.15 11.45 6.97
N GLN A 115 8.49 11.23 5.82
CA GLN A 115 7.40 10.27 5.67
C GLN A 115 7.88 8.83 5.82
N ASP A 116 9.01 8.48 5.22
CA ASP A 116 9.60 7.13 5.33
C ASP A 116 10.03 6.83 6.78
N LEU A 117 10.47 7.87 7.52
CA LEU A 117 10.76 7.75 8.94
C LEU A 117 9.48 7.46 9.73
N VAL A 118 8.42 8.25 9.53
CA VAL A 118 7.12 8.07 10.22
C VAL A 118 6.48 6.72 9.88
N LEU A 119 6.49 6.32 8.61
CA LEU A 119 5.96 5.02 8.18
C LEU A 119 6.77 3.87 8.78
N GLY A 120 8.09 4.00 8.85
CA GLY A 120 8.92 3.00 9.49
C GLY A 120 8.70 2.91 11.01
N GLU A 121 8.43 4.02 11.71
CA GLU A 121 8.00 3.97 13.12
C GLU A 121 6.65 3.27 13.27
N LEU A 122 5.67 3.60 12.43
CA LEU A 122 4.35 2.94 12.45
C LEU A 122 4.47 1.43 12.23
N LEU A 123 5.25 1.00 11.24
CA LEU A 123 5.49 -0.43 10.97
C LEU A 123 6.15 -1.13 12.14
N LYS A 124 7.11 -0.47 12.81
CA LYS A 124 7.74 -1.03 14.02
C LYS A 124 6.74 -1.17 15.17
N THR A 125 5.86 -0.20 15.39
CA THR A 125 4.79 -0.30 16.39
C THR A 125 3.84 -1.46 16.10
N LEU A 126 3.42 -1.64 14.85
CA LEU A 126 2.56 -2.76 14.46
C LEU A 126 3.27 -4.12 14.64
N ILE A 127 4.58 -4.19 14.35
CA ILE A 127 5.37 -5.41 14.58
C ILE A 127 5.45 -5.71 16.08
N ASP A 128 5.61 -4.70 16.93
CA ASP A 128 5.64 -4.84 18.40
C ASP A 128 4.30 -5.37 18.93
N GLU A 129 3.18 -4.84 18.47
CA GLU A 129 1.84 -5.35 18.83
C GLU A 129 1.64 -6.82 18.41
N LEU A 130 2.17 -7.21 17.25
CA LEU A 130 2.07 -8.57 16.74
C LEU A 130 3.00 -9.58 17.44
N ILE A 131 4.02 -9.12 18.17
CA ILE A 131 4.92 -10.00 18.93
C ILE A 131 4.15 -10.77 20.02
N ASP A 132 3.19 -10.11 20.68
CA ASP A 132 2.37 -10.73 21.72
C ASP A 132 1.45 -11.84 21.16
N GLU A 133 1.14 -11.80 19.87
CA GLU A 133 0.34 -12.82 19.18
C GLU A 133 1.16 -13.99 18.62
N ALA A 134 2.49 -13.86 18.57
CA ALA A 134 3.39 -14.87 18.00
C ALA A 134 3.39 -16.14 18.87
N LYS A 135 3.06 -17.29 18.27
CA LYS A 135 2.94 -18.58 18.99
C LYS A 135 4.01 -19.58 18.60
N THR A 136 4.72 -19.32 17.51
CA THR A 136 5.71 -20.24 16.96
C THR A 136 7.01 -19.53 16.61
N ALA A 137 8.09 -20.30 16.52
CA ALA A 137 9.39 -19.79 16.10
C ALA A 137 9.38 -19.23 14.66
N GLU A 138 8.46 -19.70 13.79
CA GLU A 138 8.33 -19.15 12.44
C GLU A 138 7.67 -17.77 12.49
N ASP A 139 6.63 -17.58 13.31
CA ASP A 139 5.98 -16.27 13.48
C ASP A 139 6.99 -15.21 13.95
N VAL A 140 7.81 -15.56 14.96
CA VAL A 140 8.86 -14.67 15.47
C VAL A 140 9.90 -14.33 14.40
N LYS A 141 10.27 -15.31 13.57
CA LYS A 141 11.23 -15.11 12.48
C LYS A 141 10.65 -14.24 11.37
N GLU A 142 9.37 -14.37 11.05
CA GLU A 142 8.68 -13.50 10.09
C GLU A 142 8.63 -12.06 10.59
N LEU A 143 8.26 -11.84 11.85
CA LEU A 143 8.25 -10.51 12.47
C LEU A 143 9.66 -9.90 12.54
N ALA A 144 10.68 -10.67 12.91
CA ALA A 144 12.07 -10.22 12.91
C ALA A 144 12.56 -9.84 11.51
N SER A 145 12.14 -10.60 10.48
CA SER A 145 12.44 -10.28 9.08
C SER A 145 11.77 -8.98 8.64
N ALA A 146 10.50 -8.79 8.99
CA ALA A 146 9.75 -7.55 8.70
C ALA A 146 10.39 -6.34 9.38
N PHE A 147 10.83 -6.47 10.63
CA PHE A 147 11.53 -5.42 11.36
C PHE A 147 12.84 -5.04 10.66
N ARG A 148 13.66 -6.04 10.32
CA ARG A 148 14.93 -5.82 9.61
C ARG A 148 14.73 -5.13 8.27
N GLN A 149 13.72 -5.52 7.51
CA GLN A 149 13.40 -4.89 6.22
C GLN A 149 12.97 -3.43 6.40
N THR A 150 12.16 -3.15 7.42
CA THR A 150 11.72 -1.79 7.75
C THR A 150 12.91 -0.88 8.08
N VAL A 151 13.80 -1.32 8.97
CA VAL A 151 15.02 -0.57 9.34
C VAL A 151 15.94 -0.38 8.13
N SER A 152 16.11 -1.43 7.31
CA SER A 152 16.91 -1.34 6.08
C SER A 152 16.35 -0.32 5.10
N ALA A 153 15.03 -0.27 4.92
CA ALA A 153 14.37 0.69 4.04
C ALA A 153 14.56 2.14 4.54
N GLN A 154 14.42 2.38 5.86
CA GLN A 154 14.69 3.68 6.46
C GLN A 154 16.14 4.14 6.21
N HIS A 155 17.12 3.24 6.35
CA HIS A 155 18.51 3.56 6.07
C HIS A 155 18.76 3.88 4.59
N VAL A 156 18.15 3.13 3.67
CA VAL A 156 18.26 3.42 2.23
C VAL A 156 17.65 4.78 1.90
N SER A 157 16.46 5.09 2.44
CA SER A 157 15.81 6.38 2.22
C SER A 157 16.65 7.55 2.76
N ALA A 158 17.18 7.43 3.99
CA ALA A 158 18.06 8.45 4.57
C ALA A 158 19.30 8.71 3.70
N ASN A 159 19.90 7.65 3.14
CA ASN A 159 21.04 7.77 2.23
C ASN A 159 20.67 8.43 0.89
N LEU A 160 19.49 8.10 0.33
CA LEU A 160 19.00 8.74 -0.88
C LEU A 160 18.73 10.24 -0.64
N LYS A 161 18.14 10.60 0.51
CA LYS A 161 17.92 11.99 0.92
C LYS A 161 19.25 12.74 1.04
N ALA A 162 20.24 12.16 1.72
CA ALA A 162 21.57 12.77 1.87
C ALA A 162 22.24 13.01 0.50
N LYS A 163 22.17 12.02 -0.42
CA LYS A 163 22.70 12.15 -1.78
C LYS A 163 21.97 13.21 -2.60
N ALA A 164 20.64 13.25 -2.51
CA ALA A 164 19.83 14.24 -3.21
C ALA A 164 20.15 15.67 -2.72
N ASN A 165 20.28 15.86 -1.41
CA ASN A 165 20.65 17.14 -0.82
C ASN A 165 22.05 17.58 -1.25
N ALA A 166 23.06 16.69 -1.17
CA ALA A 166 24.41 16.99 -1.63
C ALA A 166 24.45 17.35 -3.13
N ALA A 167 23.68 16.65 -3.96
CA ALA A 167 23.57 16.95 -5.39
C ALA A 167 22.88 18.30 -5.65
N ALA A 168 21.85 18.65 -4.87
CA ALA A 168 21.17 19.93 -4.95
C ALA A 168 22.10 21.08 -4.52
N GLU A 169 22.83 20.93 -3.41
CA GLU A 169 23.82 21.91 -2.95
C GLU A 169 24.93 22.14 -3.98
N ALA A 170 25.49 21.07 -4.54
CA ALA A 170 26.51 21.19 -5.58
C ALA A 170 26.00 21.89 -6.85
N LYS A 171 24.74 21.64 -7.24
CA LYS A 171 24.11 22.35 -8.37
C LYS A 171 23.87 23.82 -8.05
N MET A 172 23.41 24.13 -6.84
CA MET A 172 23.17 25.49 -6.37
C MET A 172 24.47 26.30 -6.32
N GLU A 173 25.55 25.73 -5.79
CA GLU A 173 26.86 26.38 -5.78
C GLU A 173 27.38 26.68 -7.18
N LYS A 174 27.21 25.75 -8.13
CA LYS A 174 27.57 25.96 -9.54
C LYS A 174 26.72 27.07 -10.17
N ALA A 175 25.40 27.08 -9.92
CA ALA A 175 24.49 28.07 -10.45
C ALA A 175 24.82 29.48 -9.92
N VAL A 176 25.08 29.62 -8.62
CA VAL A 176 25.47 30.90 -8.02
C VAL A 176 26.80 31.38 -8.58
N LYS A 177 27.83 30.51 -8.65
CA LYS A 177 29.13 30.86 -9.25
C LYS A 177 28.99 31.35 -10.69
N ALA A 178 28.17 30.67 -11.50
CA ALA A 178 27.90 31.07 -12.88
C ALA A 178 27.20 32.44 -12.94
N ALA A 179 26.13 32.64 -12.17
CA ALA A 179 25.38 33.90 -12.11
C ALA A 179 26.26 35.07 -11.65
N THR A 180 27.03 34.90 -10.57
CA THR A 180 27.97 35.93 -10.11
C THR A 180 29.09 36.21 -11.10
N GLY A 181 29.52 35.20 -11.86
CA GLY A 181 30.51 35.36 -12.93
C GLY A 181 29.99 36.26 -14.06
N GLU A 182 28.74 36.06 -14.49
CA GLU A 182 28.10 36.91 -15.50
C GLU A 182 27.86 38.34 -14.99
N ILE A 183 27.43 38.50 -13.72
CA ILE A 183 27.27 39.81 -13.10
C ILE A 183 28.61 40.56 -12.99
N GLY A 184 29.69 39.84 -12.66
CA GLY A 184 31.06 40.36 -12.66
C GLY A 184 31.49 40.87 -14.03
N LYS A 185 31.17 40.15 -15.11
CA LYS A 185 31.43 40.59 -16.49
C LYS A 185 30.63 41.83 -16.87
N ALA A 186 29.45 42.03 -16.29
CA ALA A 186 28.64 43.24 -16.45
C ALA A 186 29.14 44.44 -15.63
N GLY A 187 30.26 44.31 -14.90
CA GLY A 187 30.90 45.40 -14.16
C GLY A 187 30.46 45.54 -12.70
N HIS A 188 29.58 44.66 -12.21
CA HIS A 188 29.14 44.67 -10.82
C HIS A 188 29.95 43.66 -9.98
N LYS A 189 30.53 44.11 -8.85
CA LYS A 189 31.23 43.22 -7.92
C LYS A 189 30.23 42.56 -6.97
N VAL A 190 30.10 41.24 -7.05
CA VAL A 190 29.26 40.44 -6.15
C VAL A 190 30.08 39.27 -5.62
N ASN A 191 30.05 39.05 -4.30
CA ASN A 191 30.73 37.93 -3.67
C ASN A 191 29.86 36.66 -3.75
N PRO A 192 30.30 35.58 -4.45
CA PRO A 192 29.52 34.35 -4.59
C PRO A 192 29.20 33.67 -3.26
N GLU A 193 30.10 33.73 -2.28
CA GLU A 193 29.91 33.11 -0.97
C GLU A 193 28.83 33.82 -0.16
N GLU A 194 28.79 35.14 -0.25
CA GLU A 194 27.79 35.98 0.42
C GLU A 194 26.40 35.79 -0.18
N VAL A 195 26.29 35.64 -1.51
CA VAL A 195 25.04 35.30 -2.20
C VAL A 195 24.55 33.91 -1.80
N LEU A 196 25.43 32.92 -1.74
CA LEU A 196 25.08 31.58 -1.25
C LEU A 196 24.60 31.61 0.20
N ALA A 197 25.25 32.40 1.07
CA ALA A 197 24.83 32.57 2.46
C ALA A 197 23.44 33.21 2.56
N MET A 198 23.16 34.26 1.77
CA MET A 198 21.85 34.91 1.72
C MET A 198 20.75 33.96 1.21
N ILE A 199 21.02 33.19 0.16
CA ILE A 199 20.06 32.20 -0.37
C ILE A 199 19.77 31.13 0.67
N ARG A 200 20.81 30.59 1.34
CA ARG A 200 20.64 29.59 2.40
C ARG A 200 19.84 30.13 3.58
N LYS A 201 20.08 31.39 3.97
CA LYS A 201 19.33 32.07 5.03
C LYS A 201 17.85 32.26 4.67
N ALA A 202 17.58 32.73 3.45
CA ALA A 202 16.21 32.88 2.93
C ALA A 202 15.47 31.55 2.83
N TYR A 203 16.15 30.47 2.45
CA TYR A 203 15.55 29.12 2.36
C TYR A 203 15.26 28.50 3.73
N ARG A 204 15.99 28.89 4.77
CA ARG A 204 15.76 28.46 6.17
C ARG A 204 14.73 29.32 6.90
N GLY A 205 14.33 30.47 6.33
CA GLY A 205 13.36 31.37 6.93
C GLY A 205 13.91 32.22 8.09
N GLU A 206 15.21 32.52 8.10
CA GLU A 206 15.89 33.38 9.10
C GLU A 206 16.18 34.80 8.57
#